data_AF-A0A060BP81-F1
#
_entry.id   AF-A0A060BP81-F1
#
_cell.length_a   1.000
_cell.length_b   1.000
_cell.length_c   1.000
_cell.angle_alpha   90.00
_cell.angle_beta   90.00
_cell.angle_gamma   90.00
#
_symmetry.space_group_name_H-M   'P 1'
#
loop_
_entity.id
_entity.type
_entity.pdbx_description
1 polymer ?
#
loop_
_entity_poly.entity_id
_entity_poly.type
_entity_poly.pdbx_seq_one_letter_code
_entity_poly.pdbx_strand_id
1 'polypeptide(L)'
;GSASTVWTSAAAGSSAWLQYQYLGGLSWAVTQYKLVAGVPASAPRDWQLLGSNDGASWTTLDTRTGETFSAAGEAKRYRFANETPYLYYRLNVTATAGGASGVQLAELQLWSGNSAASATASSEYGPSQTAAQAFDGSTDTKWYNTGVAPPGWISYR
;
A
#
# COMPACT_ATOMS: atom_id res chain seq x y z
N GLY A 1 0.04 -15.03 6.75
CA GLY A 1 -0.93 -16.13 6.73
C GLY A 1 -0.25 -17.43 6.32
N SER A 2 -0.84 -18.58 6.61
CA SER A 2 -0.42 -19.89 6.08
C SER A 2 -0.90 -20.05 4.63
N ALA A 3 -0.13 -20.74 3.79
CA ALA A 3 -0.47 -21.02 2.38
C ALA A 3 -1.72 -21.92 2.20
N SER A 4 -2.35 -22.37 3.30
CA SER A 4 -3.53 -23.22 3.32
C SER A 4 -4.88 -22.48 3.28
N THR A 5 -4.88 -21.15 3.20
CA THR A 5 -6.11 -20.36 3.04
C THR A 5 -5.97 -19.51 1.77
N VAL A 6 -6.65 -19.93 0.70
CA VAL A 6 -6.58 -19.29 -0.61
C VAL A 6 -7.95 -18.71 -0.95
N TRP A 7 -7.98 -17.46 -1.40
CA TRP A 7 -9.16 -16.88 -2.01
C TRP A 7 -9.23 -17.32 -3.48
N THR A 8 -10.40 -17.83 -3.89
CA THR A 8 -10.71 -18.26 -5.25
C THR A 8 -11.90 -17.47 -5.80
N SER A 9 -11.77 -16.96 -7.03
CA SER A 9 -12.91 -16.36 -7.75
C SER A 9 -13.71 -17.43 -8.52
N ALA A 10 -14.99 -17.17 -8.82
CA ALA A 10 -15.74 -17.96 -9.81
C ALA A 10 -15.19 -17.75 -11.24
N ALA A 11 -15.55 -18.65 -12.17
CA ALA A 11 -14.97 -18.80 -13.52
C ALA A 11 -14.91 -17.51 -14.37
N ALA A 12 -13.91 -17.45 -15.27
CA ALA A 12 -13.49 -16.28 -16.03
C ALA A 12 -14.59 -15.69 -16.96
N GLY A 13 -14.64 -14.35 -17.01
CA GLY A 13 -15.57 -13.56 -17.83
C GLY A 13 -16.02 -12.26 -17.14
N SER A 14 -15.82 -12.17 -15.83
CA SER A 14 -16.04 -10.97 -15.01
C SER A 14 -14.75 -10.64 -14.25
N SER A 15 -14.37 -9.36 -14.20
CA SER A 15 -13.22 -8.89 -13.41
C SER A 15 -13.35 -9.39 -11.97
N ALA A 16 -12.35 -10.12 -11.48
CA ALA A 16 -12.36 -10.69 -10.13
C ALA A 16 -11.71 -9.70 -9.17
N TRP A 17 -12.40 -9.31 -8.10
CA TRP A 17 -11.88 -8.34 -7.14
C TRP A 17 -11.91 -8.83 -5.70
N LEU A 18 -10.89 -8.42 -4.95
CA LEU A 18 -10.80 -8.57 -3.50
C LEU A 18 -10.82 -7.17 -2.89
N GLN A 19 -11.69 -6.93 -1.91
CA GLN A 19 -11.85 -5.63 -1.26
C GLN A 19 -11.52 -5.72 0.23
N TYR A 20 -10.86 -4.69 0.73
CA TYR A 20 -10.57 -4.46 2.13
C TYR A 20 -11.16 -3.11 2.55
N GLN A 21 -11.77 -3.07 3.72
CA GLN A 21 -12.28 -1.85 4.35
C GLN A 21 -11.62 -1.69 5.73
N TYR A 22 -11.06 -0.51 6.00
CA TYR A 22 -10.60 -0.17 7.34
C TYR A 22 -11.80 0.04 8.27
N LEU A 23 -11.75 -0.53 9.47
CA LEU A 23 -12.82 -0.40 10.46
C LEU A 23 -12.81 0.98 11.12
N GLY A 24 -13.96 1.37 11.69
CA GLY A 24 -14.09 2.63 12.45
C GLY A 24 -14.01 3.90 11.60
N GLY A 25 -14.14 3.80 10.27
CA GLY A 25 -14.04 4.96 9.37
C GLY A 25 -12.61 5.49 9.19
N LEU A 26 -11.60 4.73 9.64
CA LEU A 26 -10.21 5.09 9.45
C LEU A 26 -9.83 5.01 7.96
N SER A 27 -8.97 5.91 7.52
CA SER A 27 -8.43 5.91 6.15
C SER A 27 -6.92 6.04 6.23
N TRP A 28 -6.20 5.30 5.39
CA TRP A 28 -4.74 5.26 5.39
C TRP A 28 -4.21 5.45 3.98
N ALA A 29 -3.07 6.14 3.84
CA ALA A 29 -2.37 6.26 2.56
C ALA A 29 -1.46 5.05 2.37
N VAL A 30 -2.01 3.93 1.92
CA VAL A 30 -1.21 2.73 1.57
C VAL A 30 -0.23 3.11 0.46
N THR A 31 1.04 2.74 0.63
CA THR A 31 2.12 2.95 -0.36
C THR A 31 2.83 1.66 -0.75
N GLN A 32 2.48 0.55 -0.09
CA GLN A 32 3.05 -0.76 -0.38
C GLN A 32 2.00 -1.85 -0.22
N TYR A 33 2.07 -2.86 -1.09
CA TYR A 33 1.28 -4.08 -0.94
C TYR A 33 2.11 -5.33 -1.26
N LYS A 34 1.63 -6.49 -0.80
CA LYS A 34 2.22 -7.81 -1.06
C LYS A 34 1.13 -8.76 -1.52
N LEU A 35 1.44 -9.50 -2.57
CA LEU A 35 0.64 -10.60 -3.06
C LEU A 35 1.38 -11.90 -2.83
N VAL A 36 0.67 -12.92 -2.35
CA VAL A 36 1.18 -14.30 -2.26
C VAL A 36 0.36 -15.17 -3.19
N ALA A 37 1.00 -15.80 -4.17
CA ALA A 37 0.31 -16.68 -5.11
C ALA A 37 -0.24 -17.93 -4.42
N GLY A 38 -1.46 -18.34 -4.77
CA GLY A 38 -1.96 -19.68 -4.42
C GLY A 38 -1.22 -20.75 -5.23
N VAL A 39 -1.32 -20.67 -6.55
CA VAL A 39 -0.55 -21.49 -7.51
C VAL A 39 -0.15 -20.65 -8.73
N PRO A 40 0.98 -20.95 -9.40
CA PRO A 40 1.48 -20.19 -10.56
C PRO A 40 0.44 -19.96 -11.67
N ALA A 41 -0.25 -21.00 -12.10
CA ALA A 41 -1.18 -20.94 -13.24
C ALA A 41 -2.44 -20.10 -12.98
N SER A 42 -2.81 -19.87 -11.72
CA SER A 42 -3.98 -19.04 -11.36
C SER A 42 -3.58 -17.75 -10.62
N ALA A 43 -2.29 -17.44 -10.56
CA ALA A 43 -1.83 -16.21 -9.95
C ALA A 43 -2.24 -14.98 -10.79
N PRO A 44 -2.48 -13.82 -10.17
CA PRO A 44 -2.67 -12.56 -10.89
C PRO A 44 -1.48 -12.30 -11.83
N ARG A 45 -1.78 -11.95 -13.08
CA ARG A 45 -0.80 -11.51 -14.09
C ARG A 45 -0.95 -10.01 -14.34
N ASP A 46 -2.20 -9.56 -14.50
CA ASP A 46 -2.55 -8.17 -14.75
C ASP A 46 -3.59 -7.73 -13.71
N TRP A 47 -3.39 -6.58 -13.07
CA TRP A 47 -4.33 -6.03 -12.09
C TRP A 47 -4.18 -4.53 -11.89
N GLN A 48 -5.19 -3.96 -11.24
CA GLN A 48 -5.17 -2.61 -10.70
C GLN A 48 -5.38 -2.67 -9.18
N LEU A 49 -4.59 -1.89 -8.44
CA LEU A 49 -4.91 -1.57 -7.05
C LEU A 49 -5.69 -0.26 -7.04
N LEU A 50 -6.86 -0.28 -6.42
CA LEU A 50 -7.80 0.85 -6.39
C LEU A 50 -8.04 1.33 -4.95
N GLY A 51 -8.24 2.63 -4.78
CA GLY A 51 -8.65 3.27 -3.53
C GLY A 51 -10.03 3.93 -3.66
N SER A 52 -10.83 3.90 -2.59
CA SER A 52 -12.12 4.59 -2.53
C SER A 52 -12.44 5.06 -1.12
N ASN A 53 -13.21 6.14 -1.01
CA ASN A 53 -13.74 6.66 0.27
C ASN A 53 -15.26 6.51 0.41
N ASP A 54 -15.96 6.12 -0.65
CA ASP A 54 -17.42 5.93 -0.68
C ASP A 54 -17.82 4.49 -1.04
N GLY A 55 -16.87 3.64 -1.43
CA GLY A 55 -17.08 2.27 -1.89
C GLY A 55 -17.68 2.16 -3.31
N ALA A 56 -17.99 3.29 -3.96
CA ALA A 56 -18.65 3.36 -5.26
C ALA A 56 -17.74 3.95 -6.35
N SER A 57 -17.04 5.03 -6.03
CA SER A 57 -16.09 5.72 -6.89
C SER A 57 -14.68 5.24 -6.58
N TRP A 58 -13.97 4.75 -7.59
CA TRP A 58 -12.66 4.11 -7.41
C TRP A 58 -11.57 4.87 -8.16
N THR A 59 -10.47 5.18 -7.47
CA THR A 59 -9.26 5.78 -8.04
C THR A 59 -8.21 4.69 -8.23
N THR A 60 -7.60 4.63 -9.41
CA THR A 60 -6.48 3.70 -9.67
C THR A 60 -5.21 4.21 -9.01
N LEU A 61 -4.62 3.41 -8.12
CA LEU A 61 -3.42 3.74 -7.36
C LEU A 61 -2.16 3.06 -7.92
N ASP A 62 -2.30 1.83 -8.43
CA ASP A 62 -1.22 1.11 -9.11
C ASP A 62 -1.81 0.25 -10.23
N THR A 63 -1.03 0.02 -11.29
CA THR A 63 -1.37 -0.88 -12.40
C THR A 63 -0.16 -1.75 -12.70
N ARG A 64 -0.37 -3.07 -12.71
CA ARG A 64 0.66 -4.06 -13.05
C ARG A 64 0.18 -4.94 -14.19
N THR A 65 1.11 -5.29 -15.06
CA THR A 65 0.85 -6.14 -16.23
C THR A 65 2.03 -7.08 -16.46
N GLY A 66 1.76 -8.30 -16.90
CA GLY A 66 2.77 -9.29 -17.26
C GLY A 66 3.52 -9.87 -16.07
N GLU A 67 2.99 -9.74 -14.87
CA GLU A 67 3.63 -10.30 -13.67
C GLU A 67 3.53 -11.83 -13.66
N THR A 68 4.59 -12.46 -13.15
CA THR A 68 4.72 -13.91 -13.08
C THR A 68 4.98 -14.36 -11.65
N PHE A 69 4.44 -15.52 -11.27
CA PHE A 69 4.77 -16.20 -10.04
C PHE A 69 5.22 -17.61 -10.42
N SER A 70 6.39 -18.02 -9.98
CA SER A 70 7.07 -19.27 -10.32
C SER A 70 6.66 -20.42 -9.40
N ALA A 71 6.18 -20.12 -8.19
CA ALA A 71 5.79 -21.14 -7.21
C ALA A 71 4.53 -20.76 -6.42
N ALA A 72 3.85 -21.79 -5.91
CA ALA A 72 2.81 -21.63 -4.89
C ALA A 72 3.44 -21.03 -3.62
N GLY A 73 2.78 -20.06 -3.01
CA GLY A 73 3.30 -19.35 -1.83
C GLY A 73 4.39 -18.31 -2.13
N GLU A 74 4.77 -18.10 -3.39
CA GLU A 74 5.71 -17.03 -3.73
C GLU A 74 5.08 -15.67 -3.40
N ALA A 75 5.85 -14.85 -2.67
CA ALA A 75 5.46 -13.53 -2.23
C ALA A 75 6.17 -12.45 -3.04
N LYS A 76 5.40 -11.56 -3.67
CA LYS A 76 5.93 -10.36 -4.33
C LYS A 76 5.43 -9.10 -3.66
N ARG A 77 6.32 -8.12 -3.50
CA ARG A 77 6.04 -6.82 -2.87
C ARG A 77 6.14 -5.71 -3.92
N TYR A 78 5.20 -4.79 -3.86
CA TYR A 78 5.09 -3.69 -4.80
C TYR A 78 4.95 -2.38 -4.03
N ARG A 79 5.73 -1.37 -4.41
CA ARG A 79 5.65 -0.02 -3.88
C ARG A 79 5.10 0.91 -4.95
N PHE A 80 4.32 1.88 -4.52
CA PHE A 80 3.72 2.91 -5.37
C PHE A 80 3.60 4.22 -4.58
N ALA A 81 3.57 5.34 -5.30
CA ALA A 81 3.37 6.64 -4.68
C ALA A 81 1.87 6.84 -4.37
N ASN A 82 1.56 7.19 -3.13
CA ASN A 82 0.22 7.59 -2.74
C ASN A 82 0.29 8.44 -1.46
N GLU A 83 -0.33 9.61 -1.52
CA GLU A 83 -0.44 10.53 -0.38
C GLU A 83 -1.88 10.64 0.11
N THR A 84 -2.84 10.13 -0.67
CA THR A 84 -4.26 10.20 -0.32
C THR A 84 -4.67 8.99 0.52
N PRO A 85 -5.23 9.22 1.72
CA PRO A 85 -5.77 8.13 2.51
C PRO A 85 -7.11 7.64 1.95
N TYR A 86 -7.29 6.32 1.91
CA TYR A 86 -8.53 5.69 1.48
C TYR A 86 -9.10 4.76 2.56
N LEU A 87 -10.43 4.75 2.70
CA LEU A 87 -11.17 3.83 3.56
C LEU A 87 -11.22 2.41 2.97
N TYR A 88 -11.34 2.33 1.65
CA TYR A 88 -11.46 1.08 0.90
C TYR A 88 -10.27 0.90 -0.04
N TYR A 89 -9.77 -0.33 -0.08
CA TYR A 89 -8.79 -0.78 -1.06
C TYR A 89 -9.35 -1.98 -1.82
N ARG A 90 -9.15 -2.01 -3.13
CA ARG A 90 -9.59 -3.12 -3.99
C ARG A 90 -8.47 -3.56 -4.92
N LEU A 91 -8.15 -4.85 -4.88
CA LEU A 91 -7.33 -5.49 -5.90
C LEU A 91 -8.26 -5.99 -7.00
N ASN A 92 -8.20 -5.38 -8.17
CA ASN A 92 -9.00 -5.74 -9.34
C ASN A 92 -8.14 -6.52 -10.35
N VAL A 93 -8.28 -7.84 -10.40
CA VAL A 93 -7.49 -8.72 -11.27
C VAL A 93 -8.17 -8.82 -12.64
N THR A 94 -7.41 -8.44 -13.67
CA THR A 94 -7.89 -8.36 -15.06
C THR A 94 -7.38 -9.50 -15.93
N ALA A 95 -6.29 -10.17 -15.54
CA ALA A 95 -5.83 -11.42 -16.14
C ALA A 95 -5.06 -12.29 -15.15
N THR A 96 -5.07 -13.60 -15.39
CA THR A 96 -4.24 -14.60 -14.69
C THR A 96 -3.26 -15.26 -15.64
N ALA A 97 -2.18 -15.83 -15.11
CA ALA A 97 -1.12 -16.43 -15.92
C ALA A 97 -1.59 -17.60 -16.80
N GLY A 98 -2.57 -18.39 -16.36
CA GLY A 98 -3.13 -19.56 -17.05
C GLY A 98 -4.42 -19.30 -17.83
N GLY A 99 -4.84 -18.05 -17.99
CA GLY A 99 -5.79 -17.63 -19.01
C GLY A 99 -7.29 -17.89 -18.80
N ALA A 100 -7.76 -18.76 -17.89
CA ALA A 100 -9.21 -18.95 -17.70
C ALA A 100 -9.70 -19.61 -16.38
N SER A 101 -8.82 -20.11 -15.51
CA SER A 101 -9.21 -20.99 -14.39
C SER A 101 -9.54 -20.28 -13.06
N GLY A 102 -9.86 -18.98 -13.11
CA GLY A 102 -10.06 -18.15 -11.92
C GLY A 102 -8.75 -17.66 -11.30
N VAL A 103 -8.87 -16.78 -10.30
CA VAL A 103 -7.72 -16.21 -9.56
C VAL A 103 -7.51 -16.98 -8.27
N GLN A 104 -6.25 -17.31 -7.95
CA GLN A 104 -5.85 -17.88 -6.66
C GLN A 104 -4.82 -17.00 -5.96
N LEU A 105 -5.22 -16.41 -4.85
CA LEU A 105 -4.37 -15.59 -4.01
C LEU A 105 -4.38 -16.15 -2.58
N ALA A 106 -3.21 -16.47 -2.04
CA ALA A 106 -3.06 -16.92 -0.66
C ALA A 106 -3.05 -15.76 0.34
N GLU A 107 -2.55 -14.58 -0.06
CA GLU A 107 -2.53 -13.42 0.83
C GLU A 107 -2.46 -12.09 0.05
N LEU A 108 -3.22 -11.10 0.53
CA LEU A 108 -3.02 -9.68 0.24
C LEU A 108 -2.66 -8.98 1.56
N GLN A 109 -1.57 -8.23 1.57
CA GLN A 109 -1.20 -7.36 2.68
C GLN A 109 -1.00 -5.93 2.18
N LEU A 110 -1.43 -4.95 2.97
CA LEU A 110 -1.37 -3.51 2.67
C LEU A 110 -0.60 -2.81 3.79
N TRP A 111 0.28 -1.87 3.42
CA TRP A 111 1.03 -1.05 4.38
C TRP A 111 1.04 0.42 3.97
N SER A 112 0.94 1.30 4.97
CA SER A 112 1.31 2.71 4.83
C SER A 112 2.79 2.85 5.13
N GLY A 113 3.58 3.29 4.16
CA GLY A 113 4.98 3.69 4.35
C GLY A 113 5.13 5.19 4.61
N ASN A 114 4.09 5.99 4.30
CA ASN A 114 3.99 7.36 4.79
C ASN A 114 3.32 7.32 6.16
N SER A 115 4.15 7.28 7.20
CA SER A 115 3.72 7.77 8.50
C SER A 115 3.41 9.24 8.28
N ALA A 116 2.13 9.62 8.20
CA ALA A 116 1.71 11.00 8.32
C ALA A 116 2.03 11.48 9.74
N ALA A 117 3.32 11.64 10.04
CA ALA A 117 3.81 12.17 11.28
C ALA A 117 3.60 13.68 11.23
N SER A 118 2.63 14.18 11.99
CA SER A 118 2.59 15.62 12.31
C SER A 118 3.72 15.91 13.29
N ALA A 119 4.94 16.02 12.76
CA ALA A 119 6.08 16.46 13.54
C ALA A 119 5.93 17.97 13.76
N THR A 120 5.88 18.39 15.02
CA THR A 120 5.96 19.81 15.38
C THR A 120 7.27 20.05 16.11
N ALA A 121 7.91 21.19 15.82
CA ALA A 121 9.14 21.60 16.49
C ALA A 121 9.00 23.00 17.07
N SER A 122 9.76 23.26 18.14
CA SER A 122 9.82 24.58 18.79
C SER A 122 10.33 25.71 17.88
N SER A 123 11.09 25.38 16.83
CA SER A 123 11.57 26.30 15.79
C SER A 123 11.96 25.50 14.55
N GLU A 124 12.05 26.15 13.39
CA GLU A 124 12.42 25.51 12.13
C GLU A 124 13.26 26.45 11.25
N TYR A 125 14.12 25.88 10.39
CA TYR A 125 14.79 26.61 9.32
C TYR A 125 14.23 26.16 7.96
N GLY A 126 13.14 26.81 7.56
CA GLY A 126 12.45 26.51 6.30
C GLY A 126 13.26 26.94 5.06
N PRO A 127 12.95 26.37 3.87
CA PRO A 127 11.97 25.31 3.61
C PRO A 127 12.52 23.87 3.74
N SER A 128 13.80 23.70 4.05
CA SER A 128 14.49 22.39 3.89
C SER A 128 15.03 21.77 5.19
N GLN A 129 14.80 22.38 6.36
CA GLN A 129 15.28 21.89 7.66
C GLN A 129 14.21 22.09 8.77
N THR A 130 13.03 21.54 8.52
CA THR A 130 11.80 21.51 9.36
C THR A 130 11.70 20.24 10.20
N ALA A 131 10.69 20.13 11.07
CA ALA A 131 10.47 18.96 11.93
C ALA A 131 10.25 17.67 11.11
N ALA A 132 9.70 17.80 9.91
CA ALA A 132 9.46 16.66 9.01
C ALA A 132 10.75 15.91 8.65
N GLN A 133 11.86 16.62 8.45
CA GLN A 133 13.16 16.00 8.14
C GLN A 133 13.73 15.14 9.29
N ALA A 134 13.20 15.21 10.51
CA ALA A 134 13.61 14.32 11.61
C ALA A 134 12.90 12.95 11.55
N PHE A 135 11.85 12.82 10.75
CA PHE A 135 10.97 11.64 10.71
C PHE A 135 10.76 11.08 9.30
N ASP A 136 11.44 11.63 8.29
CA ASP A 136 11.34 11.22 6.88
C ASP A 136 12.15 9.95 6.55
N GLY A 137 12.94 9.45 7.50
CA GLY A 137 13.76 8.23 7.34
C GLY A 137 14.99 8.41 6.46
N SER A 138 15.36 9.65 6.11
CA SER A 138 16.54 10.00 5.32
C SER A 138 17.70 10.43 6.22
N THR A 139 18.92 9.99 5.92
CA THR A 139 20.14 10.45 6.63
C THR A 139 20.75 11.72 6.01
N ASP A 140 20.23 12.16 4.86
CA ASP A 140 20.75 13.30 4.09
C ASP A 140 20.04 14.61 4.46
N THR A 141 18.96 14.52 5.21
CA THR A 141 18.10 15.61 5.66
C THR A 141 18.13 15.71 7.19
N LYS A 142 17.86 16.89 7.75
CA LYS A 142 17.84 17.11 9.20
C LYS A 142 16.89 18.23 9.59
N TRP A 143 16.34 18.17 10.80
CA TRP A 143 15.74 19.33 11.47
C TRP A 143 16.84 20.25 12.00
N TYR A 144 16.66 21.57 11.91
CA TYR A 144 17.60 22.56 12.45
C TYR A 144 16.90 23.64 13.28
N ASN A 145 17.38 23.84 14.51
CA ASN A 145 16.88 24.86 15.44
C ASN A 145 17.66 26.18 15.25
N THR A 146 16.96 27.25 14.89
CA THR A 146 17.54 28.60 14.72
C THR A 146 17.39 29.49 15.98
N GLY A 147 16.71 28.98 17.01
CA GLY A 147 16.37 29.69 18.24
C GLY A 147 17.52 29.66 19.26
N VAL A 148 17.94 30.86 19.66
CA VAL A 148 18.91 31.11 20.72
C VAL A 148 18.44 30.55 22.07
N ALA A 149 19.27 29.66 22.63
CA ALA A 149 19.27 29.03 23.97
C ALA A 149 18.44 27.72 24.18
N PRO A 150 19.05 26.62 24.66
CA PRO A 150 18.37 25.34 24.92
C PRO A 150 17.39 25.40 26.11
N PRO A 151 16.38 24.50 26.16
CA PRO A 151 16.24 23.27 25.37
C PRO A 151 15.13 23.30 24.30
N GLY A 152 15.45 22.79 23.10
CA GLY A 152 14.46 22.44 22.07
C GLY A 152 13.97 21.00 22.24
N TRP A 153 12.70 20.75 21.93
CA TRP A 153 12.08 19.43 22.01
C TRP A 153 11.33 19.08 20.73
N ILE A 154 11.18 17.78 20.50
CA ILE A 154 10.42 17.19 19.39
C ILE A 154 9.44 16.16 20.00
N SER A 155 8.21 16.11 19.49
CA SER A 155 7.19 15.13 19.89
C SER A 155 6.55 14.48 18.66
N TYR A 156 6.22 13.19 18.77
CA TYR A 156 5.60 12.36 17.74
C TYR A 156 4.23 11.85 18.24
N ARG A 157 3.19 11.88 17.39
CA ARG A 157 1.88 11.25 17.63
C ARG A 157 1.44 10.46 16.42
#